data_AF-A0A957CMQ6-F1
#
_entry.id   AF-A0A957CMQ6-F1
#
_cell.length_a   1.000
_cell.length_b   1.000
_cell.length_c   1.000
_cell.angle_alpha   90.00
_cell.angle_beta   90.00
_cell.angle_gamma   90.00
#
_symmetry.space_group_name_H-M   'P 1'
#
loop_
_entity.id
_entity.type
_entity.pdbx_description
1 polymer ?
#
loop_
_entity_poly.entity_id
_entity_poly.type
_entity_poly.pdbx_seq_one_letter_code
_entity_poly.pdbx_strand_id
1 'polypeptide(L)'
;MKKYIAGFILLLFLAACGGDGLPGTDPGLLFADNFTPGEMGDWQIEGDAAGQTTLLNENLVIEIAQPNVMQFSTLTTPGFTNFVLEVDARQLKGDLQSSYGVLFRMQNPNQFYRFDVTGNGMFMLERRNGDGSWTRFLEDWQESSAIRQG
;
A
#
# COMPACT_ATOMS: atom_id res chain seq x y z
N MET A 1 -33.67 63.09 8.91
CA MET A 1 -32.31 62.68 9.34
C MET A 1 -32.09 61.25 8.87
N LYS A 2 -31.26 61.07 7.83
CA LYS A 2 -30.99 59.76 7.19
C LYS A 2 -30.00 58.95 8.05
N LYS A 3 -30.39 57.75 8.48
CA LYS A 3 -29.48 56.76 9.08
C LYS A 3 -29.08 55.77 7.99
N TYR A 4 -27.79 55.74 7.63
CA TYR A 4 -27.22 54.73 6.74
C TYR A 4 -26.65 53.61 7.60
N ILE A 5 -27.22 52.41 7.48
CA ILE A 5 -26.64 51.17 8.00
C ILE A 5 -25.61 50.71 6.98
N ALA A 6 -24.33 50.83 7.30
CA ALA A 6 -23.26 50.24 6.50
C ALA A 6 -23.20 48.74 6.79
N GLY A 7 -23.79 47.93 5.92
CA GLY A 7 -23.65 46.48 5.93
C GLY A 7 -22.27 46.09 5.41
N PHE A 8 -21.43 45.53 6.29
CA PHE A 8 -20.14 44.96 5.93
C PHE A 8 -20.39 43.55 5.38
N ILE A 9 -20.43 43.39 4.05
CA ILE A 9 -20.47 42.09 3.40
C ILE A 9 -19.04 41.54 3.39
N LEU A 10 -18.78 40.60 4.29
CA LEU A 10 -17.55 39.82 4.33
C LEU A 10 -17.64 38.74 3.23
N LEU A 11 -16.99 38.99 2.09
CA LEU A 11 -16.78 37.97 1.06
C LEU A 11 -15.75 36.95 1.56
N LEU A 12 -16.21 35.77 1.97
CA LEU A 12 -15.35 34.60 2.13
C LEU A 12 -14.91 34.11 0.75
N PHE A 13 -13.64 34.32 0.41
CA PHE A 13 -12.98 33.59 -0.66
C PHE A 13 -12.65 32.18 -0.16
N LEU A 14 -13.47 31.20 -0.51
CA LEU A 14 -13.05 29.81 -0.50
C LEU A 14 -12.01 29.63 -1.61
N ALA A 15 -10.74 29.74 -1.25
CA ALA A 15 -9.68 29.18 -2.07
C ALA A 15 -9.85 27.66 -2.05
N ALA A 16 -10.51 27.13 -3.07
CA ALA A 16 -10.45 25.70 -3.36
C ALA A 16 -8.97 25.41 -3.67
N CYS A 17 -8.25 24.79 -2.74
CA CYS A 17 -6.98 24.16 -3.07
C CYS A 17 -7.25 23.24 -4.26
N GLY A 18 -6.45 23.41 -5.32
CA GLY A 18 -6.48 22.53 -6.47
C GLY A 18 -6.36 21.10 -5.98
N GLY A 19 -7.40 20.31 -6.26
CA GLY A 19 -7.34 18.88 -6.00
C GLY A 19 -6.25 18.30 -6.87
N ASP A 20 -5.11 17.98 -6.27
CA ASP A 20 -4.33 16.86 -6.73
C ASP A 20 -5.31 15.68 -6.82
N GLY A 21 -5.44 15.12 -8.02
CA GLY A 21 -6.53 14.24 -8.38
C GLY A 21 -6.76 13.18 -7.33
N LEU A 22 -7.98 13.13 -6.77
CA LEU A 22 -8.41 12.01 -5.97
C LEU A 22 -8.19 10.72 -6.79
N PRO A 23 -7.60 9.67 -6.19
CA PRO A 23 -7.62 8.35 -6.82
C PRO A 23 -9.09 7.99 -7.07
N GLY A 24 -9.53 7.92 -8.32
CA GLY A 24 -10.94 7.60 -8.62
C GLY A 24 -11.55 8.17 -9.89
N THR A 25 -10.93 9.16 -10.56
CA THR A 25 -11.52 9.80 -11.76
C THR A 25 -10.89 9.39 -13.08
N ASP A 26 -9.90 8.50 -13.06
CA ASP A 26 -9.33 7.91 -14.27
C ASP A 26 -10.22 6.74 -14.73
N PRO A 27 -10.81 6.78 -15.95
CA PRO A 27 -11.57 5.66 -16.51
C PRO A 27 -10.76 4.35 -16.65
N GLY A 28 -9.42 4.40 -16.52
CA GLY A 28 -8.54 3.23 -16.44
C GLY A 28 -8.26 2.71 -15.02
N LEU A 29 -8.73 3.39 -13.97
CA LEU A 29 -8.50 2.97 -12.59
C LEU A 29 -9.33 1.74 -12.24
N LEU A 30 -8.64 0.63 -11.99
CA LEU A 30 -9.29 -0.63 -11.63
C LEU A 30 -9.63 -0.72 -10.13
N PHE A 31 -8.78 -0.12 -9.30
CA PHE A 31 -8.89 -0.13 -7.84
C PHE A 31 -7.96 0.92 -7.23
N ALA A 32 -8.40 1.56 -6.16
CA ALA A 32 -7.57 2.38 -5.30
C ALA A 32 -8.12 2.34 -3.88
N ASP A 33 -7.24 2.47 -2.90
CA ASP A 33 -7.59 2.58 -1.49
C ASP A 33 -6.60 3.54 -0.83
N ASN A 34 -7.12 4.41 0.03
CA ASN A 34 -6.35 5.35 0.86
C ASN A 34 -6.40 4.95 2.35
N PHE A 35 -6.96 3.79 2.66
CA PHE A 35 -7.08 3.21 3.99
C PHE A 35 -7.85 4.09 4.99
N THR A 36 -8.93 4.72 4.53
CA THR A 36 -9.75 5.62 5.34
C THR A 36 -10.16 4.96 6.67
N PRO A 37 -9.78 5.53 7.84
CA PRO A 37 -10.06 4.91 9.13
C PRO A 37 -11.56 4.73 9.41
N GLY A 38 -11.93 3.56 9.92
CA GLY A 38 -13.32 3.22 10.23
C GLY A 38 -14.08 2.57 9.06
N GLU A 39 -13.51 2.57 7.87
CA GLU A 39 -13.95 1.74 6.76
C GLU A 39 -13.10 0.46 6.79
N MET A 40 -13.73 -0.69 7.00
CA MET A 40 -13.00 -1.98 7.09
C MET A 40 -12.32 -2.35 5.76
N GLY A 41 -12.62 -1.60 4.69
CA GLY A 41 -12.03 -1.72 3.36
C GLY A 41 -12.35 -3.05 2.68
N ASP A 42 -11.76 -3.25 1.51
CA ASP A 42 -11.80 -4.53 0.79
C ASP A 42 -10.66 -5.47 1.24
N TRP A 43 -9.93 -5.16 2.31
CA TRP A 43 -8.73 -5.88 2.74
C TRP A 43 -9.01 -6.94 3.81
N GLN A 44 -8.36 -8.09 3.69
CA GLN A 44 -8.35 -9.13 4.73
C GLN A 44 -7.48 -8.67 5.90
N ILE A 45 -8.10 -8.46 7.05
CA ILE A 45 -7.43 -8.04 8.29
C ILE A 45 -7.36 -9.25 9.23
N GLU A 46 -6.16 -9.83 9.35
CA GLU A 46 -5.92 -11.03 10.14
C GLU A 46 -4.73 -10.85 11.08
N GLY A 47 -4.66 -11.67 12.13
CA GLY A 47 -3.51 -11.70 13.03
C GLY A 47 -3.49 -12.91 13.96
N ASP A 48 -2.28 -13.33 14.30
CA ASP A 48 -1.98 -14.39 15.24
C ASP A 48 -0.68 -14.06 16.01
N ALA A 49 -0.04 -15.08 16.62
CA ALA A 49 1.22 -14.88 17.35
C ALA A 49 2.44 -14.60 16.45
N ALA A 50 2.33 -14.79 15.14
CA ALA A 50 3.40 -14.57 14.16
C ALA A 50 3.35 -13.18 13.53
N GLY A 51 2.17 -12.55 13.48
CA GLY A 51 2.02 -11.17 13.00
C GLY A 51 0.57 -10.70 13.00
N GLN A 52 0.37 -9.42 12.67
CA GLN A 52 -0.95 -8.80 12.64
C GLN A 52 -1.07 -7.77 11.53
N THR A 53 -2.22 -7.71 10.88
CA THR A 53 -2.61 -6.63 9.97
C THR A 53 -3.57 -5.68 10.68
N THR A 54 -3.39 -4.38 10.52
CA THR A 54 -4.28 -3.35 11.10
C THR A 54 -4.41 -2.15 10.16
N LEU A 55 -5.53 -1.43 10.26
CA LEU A 55 -5.68 -0.10 9.66
C LEU A 55 -5.35 0.94 10.74
N LEU A 56 -4.31 1.74 10.50
CA LEU A 56 -3.82 2.74 11.46
C LEU A 56 -3.37 4.00 10.71
N ASN A 57 -3.94 5.15 11.08
CA ASN A 57 -3.56 6.46 10.53
C ASN A 57 -3.52 6.48 9.00
N GLU A 58 -4.59 6.03 8.32
CA GLU A 58 -4.66 6.00 6.84
C GLU A 58 -3.60 5.08 6.20
N ASN A 59 -3.17 4.04 6.91
CA ASN A 59 -2.24 3.03 6.40
C ASN A 59 -2.72 1.62 6.75
N LEU A 60 -2.52 0.67 5.82
CA LEU A 60 -2.52 -0.75 6.14
C LEU A 60 -1.16 -1.13 6.71
N VAL A 61 -1.13 -1.43 8.01
CA VAL A 61 0.08 -1.77 8.75
C VAL A 61 0.13 -3.27 8.97
N ILE A 62 1.22 -3.88 8.50
CA ILE A 62 1.53 -5.30 8.71
C ILE A 62 2.70 -5.40 9.70
N GLU A 63 2.43 -5.99 10.87
CA GLU A 63 3.43 -6.31 11.88
C GLU A 63 3.86 -7.76 11.76
N ILE A 64 5.17 -8.00 11.84
CA ILE A 64 5.78 -9.32 11.88
C ILE A 64 6.44 -9.49 13.25
N ALA A 65 5.96 -10.46 14.03
CA ALA A 65 6.40 -10.71 15.40
C ALA A 65 7.43 -11.84 15.52
N GLN A 66 7.63 -12.64 14.46
CA GLN A 66 8.54 -13.78 14.44
C GLN A 66 9.48 -13.75 13.23
N PRO A 67 10.75 -14.18 13.39
CA PRO A 67 11.70 -14.21 12.28
C PRO A 67 11.30 -15.25 11.23
N ASN A 68 11.66 -15.00 9.97
CA ASN A 68 11.43 -15.92 8.83
C ASN A 68 9.95 -16.22 8.54
N VAL A 69 9.05 -15.33 8.92
CA VAL A 69 7.62 -15.40 8.58
C VAL A 69 7.31 -14.41 7.47
N MET A 70 6.45 -14.83 6.53
CA MET A 70 5.81 -13.94 5.58
C MET A 70 4.38 -13.69 6.05
N GLN A 71 4.07 -12.45 6.40
CA GLN A 71 2.71 -11.99 6.67
C GLN A 71 2.27 -11.08 5.52
N PHE A 72 1.02 -11.22 5.09
CA PHE A 72 0.46 -10.44 4.00
C PHE A 72 -1.03 -10.19 4.23
N SER A 73 -1.57 -9.20 3.52
CA SER A 73 -3.00 -8.95 3.41
C SER A 73 -3.40 -8.99 1.94
N THR A 74 -4.65 -9.37 1.66
CA THR A 74 -5.18 -9.48 0.30
C THR A 74 -6.54 -8.81 0.20
N LEU A 75 -6.94 -8.41 -1.01
CA LEU A 75 -8.31 -8.01 -1.27
C LEU A 75 -9.25 -9.20 -1.11
N THR A 76 -10.42 -8.96 -0.52
CA THR A 76 -11.52 -9.93 -0.37
C THR A 76 -12.15 -10.25 -1.73
N THR A 77 -12.24 -9.25 -2.61
CA THR A 77 -12.57 -9.30 -4.05
C THR A 77 -12.25 -7.89 -4.59
N PRO A 78 -11.66 -7.65 -5.79
CA PRO A 78 -11.51 -8.51 -6.98
C PRO A 78 -10.06 -8.87 -7.37
N GLY A 79 -9.94 -9.89 -8.23
CA GLY A 79 -8.66 -10.27 -8.86
C GLY A 79 -8.44 -9.58 -10.21
N PHE A 80 -7.26 -8.99 -10.40
CA PHE A 80 -6.87 -8.33 -11.65
C PHE A 80 -5.89 -9.17 -12.46
N THR A 81 -6.04 -9.18 -13.79
CA THR A 81 -5.16 -9.93 -14.69
C THR A 81 -4.04 -9.07 -15.25
N ASN A 82 -4.39 -8.00 -15.97
CA ASN A 82 -3.48 -7.01 -16.52
C ASN A 82 -3.76 -5.66 -15.88
N PHE A 83 -2.71 -5.05 -15.32
CA PHE A 83 -2.81 -3.80 -14.57
C PHE A 83 -1.45 -3.13 -14.49
N VAL A 84 -1.46 -1.84 -14.18
CA VAL A 84 -0.33 -1.11 -13.63
C VAL A 84 -0.60 -0.98 -12.13
N LEU A 85 0.42 -1.21 -11.31
CA LEU A 85 0.33 -1.13 -9.85
C LEU A 85 1.24 -0.01 -9.34
N GLU A 86 0.68 0.88 -8.54
CA GLU A 86 1.39 1.91 -7.80
C GLU A 86 1.03 1.76 -6.32
N VAL A 87 2.04 1.81 -5.44
CA VAL A 87 1.88 1.66 -4.00
C VAL A 87 2.88 2.57 -3.29
N ASP A 88 2.39 3.35 -2.34
CA ASP A 88 3.24 4.01 -1.35
C ASP A 88 3.45 3.07 -0.16
N ALA A 89 4.69 2.60 0.02
CA ALA A 89 5.07 1.72 1.12
C ALA A 89 6.39 2.19 1.77
N ARG A 90 6.50 1.97 3.07
CA ARG A 90 7.73 2.23 3.84
C ARG A 90 7.85 1.26 5.01
N GLN A 91 9.08 0.96 5.40
CA GLN A 91 9.35 0.29 6.67
C GLN A 91 9.14 1.28 7.83
N LEU A 92 8.31 0.90 8.82
CA LEU A 92 8.09 1.75 10.00
C LEU A 92 9.11 1.49 11.11
N LYS A 93 9.53 0.22 11.24
CA LYS A 93 10.46 -0.27 12.27
C LYS A 93 11.02 -1.63 11.85
N GLY A 94 12.13 -2.03 12.45
CA GLY A 94 12.69 -3.38 12.33
C GLY A 94 14.11 -3.34 11.77
N ASP A 95 14.60 -4.52 11.41
CA ASP A 95 15.88 -4.67 10.73
C ASP A 95 15.77 -4.21 9.28
N LEU A 96 16.71 -3.41 8.78
CA LEU A 96 16.72 -2.92 7.39
C LEU A 96 16.95 -4.03 6.36
N GLN A 97 17.36 -5.23 6.79
CA GLN A 97 17.44 -6.43 5.95
C GLN A 97 16.10 -7.15 5.80
N SER A 98 15.09 -6.80 6.61
CA SER A 98 13.74 -7.32 6.44
C SER A 98 13.12 -6.77 5.17
N SER A 99 12.46 -7.63 4.40
CA SER A 99 11.82 -7.24 3.15
C SER A 99 10.33 -6.93 3.33
N TYR A 100 9.83 -6.04 2.50
CA TYR A 100 8.42 -5.70 2.37
C TYR A 100 8.12 -5.37 0.91
N GLY A 101 6.86 -5.47 0.50
CA GLY A 101 6.52 -5.27 -0.88
C GLY A 101 5.11 -5.70 -1.22
N VAL A 102 4.93 -6.07 -2.48
CA VAL A 102 3.62 -6.39 -3.05
C VAL A 102 3.57 -7.85 -3.51
N LEU A 103 2.49 -8.52 -3.14
CA LEU A 103 2.09 -9.78 -3.75
C LEU A 103 1.08 -9.49 -4.85
N PHE A 104 1.22 -10.16 -5.99
CA PHE A 104 0.35 -9.91 -7.14
C PHE A 104 0.06 -11.16 -7.96
N ARG A 105 -1.06 -11.13 -8.69
CA ARG A 105 -1.65 -12.30 -9.40
C ARG A 105 -1.75 -13.53 -8.49
N MET A 106 -2.14 -13.30 -7.24
CA MET A 106 -2.31 -14.32 -6.24
C MET A 106 -3.50 -15.21 -6.58
N GLN A 107 -3.26 -16.52 -6.65
CA GLN A 107 -4.32 -17.52 -6.85
C GLN A 107 -4.74 -18.15 -5.52
N ASN A 108 -3.79 -18.30 -4.61
CA ASN A 108 -3.97 -18.79 -3.25
C ASN A 108 -2.71 -18.44 -2.41
N PRO A 109 -2.72 -18.68 -1.08
CA PRO A 109 -1.57 -18.46 -0.19
C PRO A 109 -0.26 -19.16 -0.57
N ASN A 110 -0.27 -20.09 -1.52
CA ASN A 110 0.91 -20.81 -2.00
C ASN A 110 1.24 -20.52 -3.47
N GLN A 111 0.56 -19.58 -4.14
CA GLN A 111 0.79 -19.33 -5.56
C GLN A 111 0.55 -17.86 -5.93
N PHE A 112 1.64 -17.13 -6.13
CA PHE A 112 1.64 -15.69 -6.39
C PHE A 112 3.01 -15.24 -6.94
N TYR A 113 3.07 -14.00 -7.40
CA TYR A 113 4.33 -13.28 -7.62
C TYR A 113 4.60 -12.32 -6.48
N ARG A 114 5.87 -12.08 -6.20
CA ARG A 114 6.33 -11.18 -5.14
C ARG A 114 7.37 -10.22 -5.71
N PHE A 115 7.15 -8.93 -5.49
CA PHE A 115 8.18 -7.91 -5.65
C PHE A 115 8.44 -7.28 -4.29
N ASP A 116 9.64 -7.48 -3.78
CA ASP A 116 10.06 -7.05 -2.46
C ASP A 116 11.22 -6.06 -2.56
N VAL A 117 11.24 -5.12 -1.61
CA VAL A 117 12.36 -4.25 -1.31
C VAL A 117 12.80 -4.44 0.14
N THR A 118 14.04 -4.08 0.46
CA THR A 118 14.55 -4.00 1.84
C THR A 118 14.81 -2.54 2.23
N GLY A 119 14.79 -2.25 3.54
CA GLY A 119 15.10 -0.91 4.05
C GLY A 119 16.51 -0.42 3.71
N ASN A 120 17.44 -1.33 3.41
CA ASN A 120 18.80 -1.01 2.96
C ASN A 120 18.96 -0.91 1.43
N GLY A 121 17.87 -0.92 0.65
CA GLY A 121 17.92 -0.55 -0.78
C GLY A 121 18.13 -1.70 -1.77
N MET A 122 17.81 -2.92 -1.37
CA MET A 122 17.82 -4.09 -2.25
C MET A 122 16.41 -4.39 -2.77
N PHE A 123 16.29 -5.07 -3.91
CA PHE A 123 15.03 -5.65 -4.38
C PHE A 123 15.18 -7.09 -4.88
N MET A 124 14.04 -7.78 -4.90
CA MET A 124 13.90 -9.13 -5.45
C MET A 124 12.56 -9.29 -6.18
N LEU A 125 12.58 -10.05 -7.28
CA LEU A 125 11.38 -10.47 -8.00
C LEU A 125 11.33 -11.99 -8.07
N GLU A 126 10.25 -12.56 -7.55
CA GLU A 126 10.08 -14.01 -7.38
C GLU A 126 8.66 -14.46 -7.70
N ARG A 127 8.51 -15.76 -7.98
CA ARG A 127 7.23 -16.46 -8.05
C ARG A 127 7.21 -17.59 -7.03
N ARG A 128 6.17 -17.63 -6.20
CA ARG A 128 5.79 -18.81 -5.42
C ARG A 128 4.97 -19.74 -6.31
N ASN A 129 5.48 -20.95 -6.54
CA ASN A 129 4.79 -21.98 -7.31
C ASN A 129 3.81 -22.75 -6.41
N GLY A 130 2.75 -23.30 -6.98
CA GLY A 130 1.70 -24.01 -6.22
C GLY A 130 2.18 -25.28 -5.51
N ASP A 131 3.37 -25.79 -5.83
CA ASP A 131 4.04 -26.88 -5.12
C ASP A 131 4.90 -26.41 -3.92
N GLY A 132 4.90 -25.11 -3.64
CA GLY A 132 5.70 -24.49 -2.60
C GLY A 132 7.14 -24.16 -2.99
N SER A 133 7.56 -24.43 -4.23
CA SER A 133 8.87 -24.01 -4.72
C SER A 133 8.90 -22.52 -5.07
N TRP A 134 10.11 -21.96 -5.16
CA TRP A 134 10.34 -20.57 -5.58
C TRP A 134 11.06 -20.54 -6.92
N THR A 135 10.58 -19.67 -7.82
CA THR A 135 11.31 -19.27 -9.04
C THR A 135 11.82 -17.85 -8.85
N ARG A 136 13.14 -17.66 -8.96
CA ARG A 136 13.75 -16.33 -8.95
C ARG A 136 13.89 -15.79 -10.36
N PHE A 137 13.63 -14.51 -10.53
CA PHE A 137 13.85 -13.80 -11.79
C PHE A 137 15.17 -13.00 -11.79
N LEU A 138 15.85 -12.96 -10.65
CA LEU A 138 17.18 -12.38 -10.45
C LEU A 138 18.08 -13.45 -9.84
N GLU A 139 19.38 -13.38 -10.12
CA GLU A 139 20.36 -14.32 -9.57
C GLU A 139 20.49 -14.16 -8.04
N ASP A 140 20.53 -12.91 -7.58
CA ASP A 140 20.55 -12.51 -6.18
C ASP A 140 19.79 -11.19 -5.99
N TRP A 141 19.62 -10.75 -4.74
CA TRP A 141 19.13 -9.42 -4.41
C TRP A 141 19.95 -8.36 -5.14
N GLN A 142 19.25 -7.43 -5.78
CA GLN A 142 19.89 -6.38 -6.59
C GLN A 142 19.75 -5.02 -5.90
N GLU A 143 20.79 -4.20 -5.97
CA GLU A 143 20.73 -2.81 -5.56
C GLU A 143 19.97 -1.96 -6.60
N SER A 144 19.30 -0.91 -6.14
CA SER A 144 18.75 0.10 -7.03
C SER A 144 18.73 1.48 -6.39
N SER A 145 19.26 2.47 -7.11
CA SER A 145 19.18 3.88 -6.70
C SER A 145 17.75 4.44 -6.66
N ALA A 146 16.78 3.73 -7.26
CA ALA A 146 15.37 4.09 -7.20
C ALA A 146 14.74 3.80 -5.82
N ILE A 147 15.37 2.93 -5.00
CA ILE A 147 14.84 2.56 -3.69
C ILE A 147 15.35 3.54 -2.65
N ARG A 148 14.42 4.30 -2.06
CA ARG A 148 14.73 5.19 -0.94
C ARG A 148 14.96 4.35 0.31
N GLN A 149 16.16 4.44 0.85
CA GLN A 149 16.55 3.77 2.09
C GLN A 149 16.06 4.58 3.30
N GLY A 150 15.87 3.90 4.44
CA GLY A 150 15.46 4.53 5.70
C GLY A 150 14.09 4.08 6.18
#